data_AF-A0A7K4MRF2-F1
#
_entry.id   AF-A0A7K4MRF2-F1
#
_cell.length_a   1.000
_cell.length_b   1.000
_cell.length_c   1.000
_cell.angle_alpha   90.00
_cell.angle_beta   90.00
_cell.angle_gamma   90.00
#
_symmetry.space_group_name_H-M   'P 1'
#
loop_
_entity.id
_entity.type
_entity.pdbx_description
1 polymer ?
#
loop_
_entity_poly.entity_id
_entity_poly.type
_entity_poly.pdbx_seq_one_letter_code
_entity_poly.pdbx_strand_id
1 'polypeptide(L)'
;MPLILPTLQGDLIDVYNKGKKGNPFPAAVGHKTGKAYVSYVSAGINAGGGSFTSMPGGVPLGGDLAEVLSKVPTATGMITATNIAKAVDKCLATFLSVHQTTIVTAAGLPGLISELTDLFSAPKGHASLYATALGRALHNYTLAAIVIGVIPDTPGIPFTGPIS
;
A
#
# COMPACT_ATOMS: atom_id res chain seq x y z
N MET A 1 -3.73 -0.40 16.26
CA MET A 1 -4.64 0.75 16.05
C MET A 1 -5.29 0.54 14.70
N PRO A 2 -6.51 1.00 14.44
CA PRO A 2 -7.05 0.88 13.11
C PRO A 2 -6.17 1.65 12.11
N LEU A 3 -6.08 1.16 10.89
CA LEU A 3 -5.47 1.80 9.74
C LEU A 3 -6.20 3.09 9.41
N ILE A 4 -5.55 4.22 9.68
CA ILE A 4 -6.15 5.55 9.54
C ILE A 4 -5.79 6.12 8.17
N LEU A 5 -6.77 6.16 7.25
CA LEU A 5 -6.62 6.75 5.92
C LEU A 5 -6.02 8.18 5.95
N PRO A 6 -6.46 9.09 6.84
CA PRO A 6 -5.83 10.41 6.98
C PRO A 6 -4.31 10.38 7.23
N THR A 7 -3.78 9.38 7.93
CA THR A 7 -2.34 9.26 8.17
C THR A 7 -1.59 8.94 6.88
N LEU A 8 -2.06 7.94 6.12
CA LEU A 8 -1.47 7.61 4.81
C LEU A 8 -1.59 8.78 3.83
N GLN A 9 -2.73 9.46 3.82
CA GLN A 9 -2.92 10.63 2.96
C GLN A 9 -2.00 11.77 3.35
N GLY A 10 -1.82 12.06 4.64
CA GLY A 10 -0.88 13.08 5.12
C GLY A 10 0.55 12.81 4.66
N ASP A 11 1.04 11.59 4.90
CA ASP A 11 2.38 11.18 4.48
C ASP A 11 2.56 11.28 2.97
N LEU A 12 1.58 10.82 2.18
CA LEU A 12 1.64 10.92 0.72
C LEU A 12 1.54 12.36 0.24
N ILE A 13 0.73 13.20 0.89
CA ILE A 13 0.64 14.63 0.57
C ILE A 13 2.02 15.26 0.75
N ASP A 14 2.75 14.95 1.82
CA ASP A 14 4.11 15.43 2.04
C ASP A 14 5.11 14.91 1.00
N VAL A 15 4.89 13.71 0.47
CA VAL A 15 5.70 13.14 -0.63
C VAL A 15 5.44 13.83 -1.97
N TYR A 16 4.18 14.13 -2.30
CA TYR A 16 3.81 14.62 -3.63
C TYR A 16 3.66 16.15 -3.72
N ASN A 17 3.35 16.84 -2.62
CA ASN A 17 3.38 18.29 -2.58
C ASN A 17 4.82 18.77 -2.73
N LYS A 18 5.08 19.46 -3.84
CA LYS A 18 6.35 20.14 -4.07
C LYS A 18 6.51 21.23 -3.00
N GLY A 19 7.38 21.03 -2.02
CA GLY A 19 7.89 22.13 -1.20
C GLY A 19 8.70 23.13 -2.06
N LYS A 20 9.28 24.17 -1.45
CA LYS A 20 10.13 25.18 -2.16
C LYS A 20 11.28 24.59 -2.99
N LYS A 21 11.72 23.35 -2.71
CA LYS A 21 12.79 22.64 -3.43
C LYS A 21 12.30 21.61 -4.48
N GLY A 22 10.99 21.44 -4.64
CA GLY A 22 10.42 20.41 -5.51
C GLY A 22 10.69 18.97 -5.02
N ASN A 23 10.17 17.99 -5.77
CA ASN A 23 10.61 16.60 -5.63
C ASN A 23 11.93 16.44 -6.40
N PRO A 24 13.01 15.96 -5.76
CA PRO A 24 14.34 16.03 -6.35
C PRO A 24 14.48 15.15 -7.60
N PHE A 25 13.78 14.00 -7.67
CA PHE A 25 13.70 13.11 -8.84
C PHE A 25 12.68 11.96 -8.59
N PRO A 26 12.21 11.25 -9.64
CA PRO A 26 11.17 10.20 -9.52
C PRO A 26 11.52 9.05 -8.56
N ALA A 27 12.78 8.60 -8.53
CA ALA A 27 13.20 7.55 -7.61
C ALA A 27 13.04 7.96 -6.12
N ALA A 28 13.32 9.22 -5.76
CA ALA A 28 13.10 9.70 -4.40
C ALA A 28 11.62 9.66 -3.99
N VAL A 29 10.72 9.93 -4.94
CA VAL A 29 9.26 9.80 -4.73
C VAL A 29 8.90 8.34 -4.49
N GLY A 30 9.39 7.41 -5.31
CA GLY A 30 9.14 5.97 -5.15
C GLY A 30 9.57 5.44 -3.79
N HIS A 31 10.79 5.77 -3.34
CA HIS A 31 11.28 5.36 -2.02
C HIS A 31 10.42 5.90 -0.88
N LYS A 32 10.02 7.17 -0.93
CA LYS A 32 9.19 7.77 0.11
C LYS A 32 7.76 7.23 0.11
N THR A 33 7.16 7.00 -1.06
CA THR A 33 5.83 6.37 -1.19
C THR A 33 5.84 4.97 -0.60
N GLY A 34 6.86 4.16 -0.92
CA GLY A 34 7.02 2.83 -0.34
C GLY A 34 7.14 2.88 1.18
N LYS A 35 7.96 3.80 1.72
CA LYS A 35 8.09 4.00 3.16
C LYS A 35 6.76 4.40 3.82
N ALA A 36 6.03 5.36 3.24
CA ALA A 36 4.73 5.80 3.76
C ALA A 36 3.74 4.63 3.82
N TYR A 37 3.69 3.81 2.77
CA TYR A 37 2.82 2.63 2.74
C TYR A 37 3.19 1.59 3.81
N VAL A 38 4.48 1.25 3.95
CA VAL A 38 4.94 0.28 4.98
C VAL A 38 4.65 0.80 6.39
N SER A 39 4.93 2.07 6.67
CA SER A 39 4.62 2.70 7.96
C SER A 39 3.13 2.63 8.26
N TYR A 40 2.29 2.93 7.27
CA TYR A 40 0.84 2.84 7.41
C TYR A 40 0.38 1.40 7.72
N VAL A 41 0.81 0.42 6.93
CA VAL A 41 0.43 -1.00 7.12
C VAL A 41 0.92 -1.54 8.48
N SER A 42 2.06 -1.04 8.99
CA SER A 42 2.61 -1.48 10.27
C SER A 42 1.74 -1.16 11.49
N ALA A 43 0.77 -0.24 11.35
CA ALA A 43 -0.21 0.04 12.40
C ALA A 43 -1.33 -1.02 12.48
N GLY A 44 -1.47 -1.85 11.44
CA GLY A 44 -2.60 -2.75 11.23
C GLY A 44 -2.71 -3.87 12.26
N ILE A 45 -3.95 -4.25 12.53
CA ILE A 45 -4.33 -5.36 13.40
C ILE A 45 -5.16 -6.36 12.59
N ASN A 46 -4.88 -7.66 12.74
CA ASN A 46 -5.69 -8.70 12.09
C ASN A 46 -7.06 -8.87 12.76
N ALA A 47 -7.98 -9.56 12.10
CA ALA A 47 -9.33 -9.76 12.63
C ALA A 47 -9.39 -10.52 13.98
N GLY A 48 -8.32 -11.21 14.38
CA GLY A 48 -8.17 -11.83 15.70
C GLY A 48 -7.60 -10.91 16.78
N GLY A 49 -7.38 -9.62 16.50
CA GLY A 49 -6.78 -8.67 17.44
C GLY A 49 -5.24 -8.73 17.52
N GLY A 50 -4.61 -9.54 16.67
CA GLY A 50 -3.16 -9.69 16.61
C GLY A 50 -2.50 -8.52 15.88
N SER A 51 -1.52 -7.88 16.54
CA SER A 51 -0.74 -6.78 15.96
C SER A 51 0.16 -7.24 14.80
N PHE A 52 0.49 -6.31 13.92
CA PHE A 52 1.58 -6.44 12.96
C PHE A 52 2.89 -6.92 13.60
N THR A 53 3.61 -7.81 12.92
CA THR A 53 4.94 -8.27 13.35
C THR A 53 6.02 -7.92 12.34
N SER A 54 5.77 -8.12 11.05
CA SER A 54 6.71 -7.79 9.98
C SER A 54 6.06 -7.80 8.59
N MET A 55 6.75 -7.20 7.63
CA MET A 55 6.40 -7.29 6.20
C MET A 55 7.69 -7.21 5.38
N PRO A 56 8.39 -8.34 5.17
CA PRO A 56 9.69 -8.37 4.50
C PRO A 56 9.68 -7.74 3.09
N GLY A 57 8.58 -7.85 2.36
CA GLY A 57 8.38 -7.22 1.07
C GLY A 57 8.34 -5.68 1.11
N GLY A 58 8.28 -5.07 2.29
CA GLY A 58 8.43 -3.62 2.47
C GLY A 58 9.84 -3.11 2.20
N VAL A 59 10.87 -3.96 2.33
CA VAL A 59 12.27 -3.60 2.05
C VAL A 59 12.49 -3.26 0.57
N PRO A 60 12.12 -4.12 -0.40
CA PRO A 60 12.28 -3.79 -1.82
C PRO A 60 11.26 -2.77 -2.34
N LEU A 61 10.11 -2.60 -1.69
CA LEU A 61 8.99 -1.80 -2.22
C LEU A 61 9.41 -0.40 -2.68
N GLY A 62 10.18 0.33 -1.87
CA GLY A 62 10.63 1.67 -2.22
C GLY A 62 11.50 1.70 -3.49
N GLY A 63 12.36 0.68 -3.68
CA GLY A 63 13.18 0.52 -4.87
C GLY A 63 12.38 0.11 -6.10
N ASP A 64 11.44 -0.82 -5.94
CA ASP A 64 10.55 -1.26 -7.01
C ASP A 64 9.71 -0.08 -7.54
N LEU A 65 9.13 0.72 -6.64
CA LEU A 65 8.40 1.93 -6.99
C LEU A 65 9.30 2.99 -7.63
N ALA A 66 10.53 3.14 -7.14
CA ALA A 66 11.51 4.05 -7.71
C ALA A 66 11.87 3.69 -9.15
N GLU A 67 12.06 2.39 -9.44
CA GLU A 67 12.33 1.90 -10.79
C GLU A 67 11.14 2.16 -11.72
N VAL A 68 9.92 1.84 -11.28
CA VAL A 68 8.70 2.04 -12.08
C VAL A 68 8.50 3.51 -12.43
N LEU A 69 8.67 4.41 -11.45
CA LEU A 69 8.50 5.86 -11.66
C LEU A 69 9.65 6.50 -12.45
N SER A 70 10.83 5.86 -12.52
CA SER A 70 11.99 6.39 -13.23
C SER A 70 12.09 5.95 -14.69
N LYS A 71 11.23 5.02 -15.15
CA LYS A 71 11.23 4.56 -16.55
C LYS A 71 10.76 5.67 -17.50
N VAL A 72 11.66 6.03 -18.44
CA VAL A 72 11.40 6.92 -19.58
C VAL A 72 11.69 6.16 -20.88
N PRO A 73 10.78 6.18 -21.88
CA PRO A 73 9.44 6.76 -21.83
C PRO A 73 8.56 5.96 -20.86
N THR A 74 7.78 6.67 -20.06
CA THR A 74 6.80 6.04 -19.17
C THR A 74 5.79 5.36 -20.09
N ALA A 75 5.81 4.03 -20.11
CA ALA A 75 4.78 3.25 -20.78
C ALA A 75 3.40 3.73 -20.26
N THR A 76 2.35 3.65 -21.08
CA THR A 76 0.99 4.18 -20.83
C THR A 76 0.58 4.14 -19.34
N GLY A 77 -0.24 5.09 -18.87
CA GLY A 77 -0.64 5.18 -17.45
C GLY A 77 -1.10 3.85 -16.83
N MET A 78 -1.73 2.98 -17.63
CA MET A 78 -2.12 1.61 -17.28
C MET A 78 -0.93 0.67 -16.95
N ILE A 79 0.18 0.74 -17.68
CA ILE A 79 1.37 -0.09 -17.42
C ILE A 79 2.03 0.35 -16.12
N THR A 80 2.16 1.66 -15.91
CA THR A 80 2.65 2.22 -14.64
C THR A 80 1.74 1.82 -13.47
N ALA A 81 0.42 1.97 -13.63
CA ALA A 81 -0.57 1.54 -12.65
C ALA A 81 -0.42 0.06 -12.28
N THR A 82 -0.31 -0.81 -13.30
CA THR A 82 -0.18 -2.26 -13.13
C THR A 82 1.11 -2.62 -12.39
N ASN A 83 2.23 -1.98 -12.75
CA ASN A 83 3.51 -2.26 -12.11
C ASN A 83 3.57 -1.79 -10.66
N ILE A 84 2.99 -0.61 -10.36
CA ILE A 84 2.85 -0.12 -8.98
C ILE A 84 1.94 -1.06 -8.18
N ALA A 85 0.78 -1.43 -8.72
CA ALA A 85 -0.16 -2.32 -8.07
C ALA A 85 0.49 -3.67 -7.71
N LYS A 86 1.25 -4.25 -8.65
CA LYS A 86 1.97 -5.52 -8.43
C LYS A 86 3.08 -5.40 -7.39
N ALA A 87 3.81 -4.29 -7.35
CA ALA A 87 4.84 -4.06 -6.33
C ALA A 87 4.20 -3.96 -4.93
N VAL A 88 3.10 -3.22 -4.82
CA VAL A 88 2.32 -3.08 -3.57
C VAL A 88 1.70 -4.41 -3.15
N ASP A 89 1.14 -5.18 -4.08
CA ASP A 89 0.61 -6.52 -3.82
C ASP A 89 1.68 -7.49 -3.32
N LYS A 90 2.81 -7.57 -4.04
CA LYS A 90 3.96 -8.39 -3.62
C LYS A 90 4.46 -8.01 -2.23
N CYS A 91 4.43 -6.71 -1.89
CA CYS A 91 4.75 -6.24 -0.55
C CYS A 91 3.71 -6.73 0.48
N LEU A 92 2.43 -6.44 0.26
CA LEU A 92 1.34 -6.75 1.19
C LEU A 92 1.16 -8.26 1.39
N ALA A 93 1.40 -9.07 0.36
CA ALA A 93 1.35 -10.54 0.45
C ALA A 93 2.36 -11.12 1.45
N THR A 94 3.35 -10.34 1.88
CA THR A 94 4.32 -10.73 2.91
C THR A 94 3.99 -10.19 4.31
N PHE A 95 2.82 -9.56 4.49
CA PHE A 95 2.36 -9.10 5.78
C PHE A 95 2.25 -10.26 6.77
N LEU A 96 2.77 -10.06 7.97
CA LEU A 96 2.70 -10.99 9.09
C LEU A 96 2.17 -10.26 10.32
N SER A 97 1.33 -10.95 11.06
CA SER A 97 0.75 -10.50 12.32
C SER A 97 0.69 -11.65 13.33
N VAL A 98 0.46 -11.33 14.60
CA VAL A 98 0.37 -12.32 15.67
C VAL A 98 -0.78 -13.30 15.40
N HIS A 99 -0.54 -14.60 15.59
CA HIS A 99 -1.52 -15.69 15.38
C HIS A 99 -1.99 -15.89 13.93
N GLN A 100 -1.38 -15.19 12.97
CA GLN A 100 -1.64 -15.38 11.55
C GLN A 100 -1.03 -16.69 11.03
N THR A 101 -1.78 -17.39 10.20
CA THR A 101 -1.31 -18.55 9.44
C THR A 101 -1.22 -18.25 7.95
N THR A 102 -2.09 -17.40 7.42
CA THR A 102 -2.15 -17.08 5.98
C THR A 102 -2.69 -15.68 5.75
N ILE A 103 -2.29 -15.07 4.64
CA ILE A 103 -2.89 -13.84 4.12
C ILE A 103 -3.29 -14.03 2.65
N VAL A 104 -4.41 -13.42 2.26
CA VAL A 104 -4.92 -13.39 0.88
C VAL A 104 -5.13 -11.94 0.45
N THR A 105 -4.32 -11.48 -0.51
CA THR A 105 -4.40 -10.12 -1.06
C THR A 105 -5.06 -10.06 -2.44
N ALA A 106 -5.12 -11.20 -3.14
CA ALA A 106 -5.50 -11.29 -4.55
C ALA A 106 -6.89 -10.71 -4.89
N ALA A 107 -7.84 -10.75 -3.96
CA ALA A 107 -9.19 -10.24 -4.18
C ALA A 107 -9.23 -8.73 -4.48
N GLY A 108 -8.29 -7.95 -3.92
CA GLY A 108 -8.26 -6.49 -4.10
C GLY A 108 -7.48 -6.01 -5.31
N LEU A 109 -6.64 -6.85 -5.93
CA LEU A 109 -5.65 -6.41 -6.92
C LEU A 109 -6.28 -5.83 -8.19
N PRO A 110 -7.33 -6.43 -8.79
CA PRO A 110 -8.00 -5.83 -9.94
C PRO A 110 -8.58 -4.44 -9.62
N GLY A 111 -9.12 -4.25 -8.41
CA GLY A 111 -9.62 -2.96 -7.95
C GLY A 111 -8.51 -1.91 -7.85
N LEU A 112 -7.37 -2.27 -7.24
CA LEU A 112 -6.20 -1.40 -7.16
C LEU A 112 -5.69 -0.99 -8.56
N ILE A 113 -5.59 -1.94 -9.49
CA ILE A 113 -5.15 -1.66 -10.86
C ILE A 113 -6.11 -0.67 -11.54
N SER A 114 -7.43 -0.85 -11.36
CA SER A 114 -8.44 0.04 -11.92
C SER A 114 -8.30 1.46 -11.35
N GLU A 115 -8.29 1.60 -10.02
CA GLU A 115 -8.18 2.91 -9.36
C GLU A 115 -6.88 3.65 -9.73
N LEU A 116 -5.76 2.92 -9.81
CA LEU A 116 -4.49 3.51 -10.24
C LEU A 116 -4.50 3.86 -11.72
N THR A 117 -5.10 3.04 -12.58
CA THR A 117 -5.20 3.34 -14.02
C THR A 117 -5.99 4.62 -14.24
N ASP A 118 -7.10 4.80 -13.53
CA ASP A 118 -7.88 6.05 -13.56
C ASP A 118 -7.08 7.25 -13.04
N LEU A 119 -6.26 7.04 -12.00
CA LEU A 119 -5.39 8.07 -11.45
C LEU A 119 -4.28 8.49 -12.43
N PHE A 120 -3.69 7.55 -13.17
CA PHE A 120 -2.61 7.82 -14.13
C PHE A 120 -3.11 8.24 -15.52
N SER A 121 -4.38 8.00 -15.85
CA SER A 121 -4.96 8.33 -17.16
C SER A 121 -5.37 9.80 -17.31
N ALA A 122 -5.53 10.53 -16.20
CA ALA A 122 -5.91 11.94 -16.23
C ALA A 122 -5.07 12.77 -15.22
N PRO A 123 -4.45 13.89 -15.66
CA PRO A 123 -3.73 14.76 -14.73
C PRO A 123 -4.69 15.33 -13.69
N LYS A 124 -4.35 15.20 -12.41
CA LYS A 124 -5.07 15.85 -11.32
C LYS A 124 -4.64 17.32 -11.23
N GLY A 125 -5.59 18.22 -11.00
CA GLY A 125 -5.32 19.67 -10.94
C GLY A 125 -4.39 20.10 -9.80
N HIS A 126 -4.11 19.23 -8.82
CA HIS A 126 -3.18 19.50 -7.73
C HIS A 126 -2.51 18.22 -7.21
N ALA A 127 -1.28 18.32 -6.71
CA ALA A 127 -0.50 17.17 -6.23
C ALA A 127 -1.10 16.53 -4.96
N SER A 128 -1.70 17.33 -4.08
CA SER A 128 -2.44 16.82 -2.92
C SER A 128 -3.64 15.98 -3.33
N LEU A 129 -4.39 16.36 -4.38
CA LEU A 129 -5.52 15.57 -4.88
C LEU A 129 -5.05 14.22 -5.43
N TYR A 130 -3.89 14.20 -6.09
CA TYR A 130 -3.25 12.96 -6.52
C TYR A 130 -2.87 12.09 -5.31
N ALA A 131 -2.21 12.67 -4.30
CA ALA A 131 -1.80 11.95 -3.10
C ALA A 131 -2.98 11.38 -2.29
N THR A 132 -4.06 12.14 -2.15
CA THR A 132 -5.29 11.72 -1.49
C THR A 132 -5.94 10.54 -2.23
N ALA A 133 -6.00 10.60 -3.57
CA ALA A 133 -6.53 9.52 -4.39
C ALA A 133 -5.65 8.26 -4.34
N LEU A 134 -4.33 8.42 -4.43
CA LEU A 134 -3.37 7.32 -4.26
C LEU A 134 -3.51 6.67 -2.88
N GLY A 135 -3.58 7.47 -1.83
CA GLY A 135 -3.77 6.98 -0.46
C GLY A 135 -5.08 6.22 -0.29
N ARG A 136 -6.17 6.68 -0.93
CA ARG A 136 -7.44 5.97 -0.93
C ARG A 136 -7.35 4.61 -1.62
N ALA A 137 -6.72 4.54 -2.80
CA ALA A 137 -6.56 3.29 -3.53
C ALA A 137 -5.73 2.26 -2.74
N LEU A 138 -4.62 2.71 -2.15
CA LEU A 138 -3.78 1.87 -1.30
C LEU A 138 -4.52 1.42 -0.03
N HIS A 139 -5.27 2.31 0.62
CA HIS A 139 -6.07 2.00 1.80
C HIS A 139 -7.16 0.96 1.50
N ASN A 140 -7.96 1.19 0.45
CA ASN A 140 -8.99 0.26 0.00
C ASN A 140 -8.40 -1.13 -0.28
N TYR A 141 -7.24 -1.16 -0.94
CA TYR A 141 -6.53 -2.40 -1.24
C TYR A 141 -6.07 -3.12 0.04
N THR A 142 -5.47 -2.40 0.99
CA THR A 142 -5.03 -2.99 2.26
C THR A 142 -6.21 -3.55 3.06
N LEU A 143 -7.34 -2.84 3.10
CA LEU A 143 -8.54 -3.31 3.81
C LEU A 143 -9.22 -4.50 3.11
N ALA A 144 -9.00 -4.68 1.81
CA ALA A 144 -9.51 -5.84 1.07
C ALA A 144 -8.68 -7.11 1.32
N ALA A 145 -7.48 -7.00 1.91
CA ALA A 145 -6.66 -8.16 2.24
C ALA A 145 -7.24 -8.93 3.43
N ILE A 146 -7.37 -10.24 3.28
CA ILE A 146 -7.93 -11.14 4.30
C ILE A 146 -6.80 -11.86 5.03
N VAL A 147 -6.79 -11.73 6.35
CA VAL A 147 -5.87 -12.45 7.23
C VAL A 147 -6.62 -13.59 7.91
N ILE A 148 -6.00 -14.77 7.89
CA ILE A 148 -6.51 -15.99 8.51
C ILE A 148 -5.54 -16.42 9.60
N GLY A 149 -6.08 -16.92 10.71
CA GLY A 149 -5.27 -17.40 11.82
C GLY A 149 -6.07 -18.11 12.89
N VAL A 150 -5.38 -18.47 13.98
CA VAL A 150 -5.97 -19.17 15.13
C VAL A 150 -5.38 -18.59 16.41
N ILE A 151 -6.24 -18.04 17.27
CA ILE A 151 -5.87 -17.58 18.60
C ILE A 151 -5.61 -18.81 19.49
N PRO A 152 -4.47 -18.89 20.20
CA PRO A 152 -4.16 -19.99 21.11
C PRO A 152 -5.15 -20.01 22.28
N ASP A 153 -6.06 -20.96 22.23
CA ASP A 153 -6.97 -21.36 23.31
C ASP A 153 -7.16 -22.89 23.20
N THR A 154 -7.83 -23.52 24.17
CA THR A 154 -8.22 -24.95 24.05
C THR A 154 -9.71 -25.01 23.73
N PRO A 155 -10.15 -25.31 22.48
CA PRO A 155 -9.45 -25.94 21.35
C PRO A 155 -8.86 -24.99 20.29
N GLY A 156 -8.88 -23.67 20.51
CA GLY A 156 -8.33 -22.64 19.63
C GLY A 156 -9.44 -21.93 18.85
N ILE A 157 -9.32 -20.60 18.73
CA ILE A 157 -10.37 -19.77 18.12
C ILE A 157 -9.91 -19.32 16.73
N PRO A 158 -10.48 -19.89 15.64
CA PRO A 158 -10.14 -19.45 14.30
C PRO A 158 -10.68 -18.04 14.05
N PHE A 159 -9.92 -17.24 13.31
CA PHE A 159 -10.38 -15.95 12.80
C PHE A 159 -10.11 -15.84 11.30
N THR A 160 -10.94 -15.06 10.64
CA THR A 160 -10.79 -14.70 9.22
C THR A 160 -11.41 -13.33 9.06
N GLY A 161 -10.68 -12.39 8.47
CA GLY A 161 -11.22 -11.07 8.22
C GLY A 161 -10.16 -10.08 7.72
N PRO A 162 -10.58 -8.85 7.47
CA PRO A 162 -9.71 -7.82 6.91
C PRO A 162 -8.64 -7.38 7.91
N ILE A 163 -7.60 -6.73 7.38
CA ILE A 163 -6.70 -5.91 8.22
C ILE A 163 -7.49 -4.68 8.67
N SER A 164 -7.44 -4.40 9.97
CA SER A 164 -8.09 -3.24 10.58
C SER A 164 -7.10 -2.18 10.98
#